data_AF-A0A2N1J0X3-F1
#
_entry.id   AF-A0A2N1J0X3-F1
#
_cell.length_a   1.000
_cell.length_b   1.000
_cell.length_c   1.000
_cell.angle_alpha   90.00
_cell.angle_beta   90.00
_cell.angle_gamma   90.00
#
_symmetry.space_group_name_H-M   'P 1'
#
loop_
_entity.id
_entity.type
_entity.pdbx_description
1 polymer ?
#
loop_
_entity_poly.entity_id
_entity_poly.type
_entity_poly.pdbx_seq_one_letter_code
_entity_poly.pdbx_strand_id
1 'polypeptide(L)'
;MQYYKEKNGKQTCLLCSYYCHLKPNQVGLCGVNKNINNSIKCLVYGHISAFNIDPIEKKPLYHFLPNSKSLSLGTIGCNFKCSFCQNHGISQEKNINTSNYISPQEIVQIAIQKDCKSISYTYNEPTIFYPFAKDIAVEAKKYNIKSVFVSNGFESKEVIDDMQGIIDAVNIDLKSFSNSYYKKELGGNLHQVLQNLIHFKNNGIWVEVTTLIIPSKNDSIKELSLIANFIKENLGEDTPWHLSAFHPDYKDLELPRTSFDKLKQAYDLAKSIGLNNVYIGNIGYENNTYCKTCKELLISREYYKINKDIIVNGRCPKCNTKVQGVYEMSKRKAVVAGTFYPSKKDEIIKLIKDFNSKFKLKKLALEPKAIIVPHAGYIYSGFTANLAYNIASKNQEYKRVVVIGPSHKLYFKKASVCLKHKYETPLGDINIDLDYANKLIKNYKWCDYIQEVHEEHSTETQAPFIKHYFSNSEIVEIVYGKIDFNELSELIQQIVDEKDTFLVISTDLSHFYNLKEANSIDNICLNAIVKKDLSLFDKGAEACGMIGVKALVKASIKKSLENEVLHYCTSYDRTKDDSKVVGYASVLVGYNN
;
A
#
# COMPACT_ATOMS: atom_id res chain seq x y z
N MET A 1 28.41 -8.33 -11.06
CA MET A 1 28.88 -9.72 -11.30
C MET A 1 29.49 -9.85 -12.70
N GLN A 2 30.54 -10.65 -12.85
CA GLN A 2 31.00 -11.16 -14.15
C GLN A 2 30.19 -12.43 -14.48
N TYR A 3 29.47 -12.45 -15.61
CA TYR A 3 28.51 -13.52 -15.95
C TYR A 3 29.14 -14.83 -16.45
N TYR A 4 30.45 -14.99 -16.26
CA TYR A 4 31.20 -16.17 -16.68
C TYR A 4 32.46 -16.36 -15.84
N LYS A 5 32.99 -17.58 -15.84
CA LYS A 5 34.31 -17.93 -15.30
C LYS A 5 35.13 -18.65 -16.37
N GLU A 6 36.41 -18.32 -16.46
CA GLU A 6 37.32 -19.02 -17.36
C GLU A 6 37.83 -20.32 -16.74
N LYS A 7 37.87 -21.39 -17.55
CA LYS A 7 38.57 -22.63 -17.21
C LYS A 7 39.11 -23.30 -18.48
N ASN A 8 40.42 -23.49 -18.56
CA ASN A 8 41.11 -24.16 -19.67
C ASN A 8 40.75 -23.58 -21.06
N GLY A 9 40.76 -22.26 -21.21
CA GLY A 9 40.45 -21.57 -22.47
C GLY A 9 38.97 -21.64 -22.90
N LYS A 10 38.08 -22.12 -22.02
CA LYS A 10 36.62 -22.10 -22.22
C LYS A 10 35.96 -21.18 -21.21
N GLN A 11 34.89 -20.53 -21.64
CA GLN A 11 34.08 -19.68 -20.76
C GLN A 11 32.88 -20.47 -20.24
N THR A 12 32.82 -20.64 -18.93
CA THR A 12 31.68 -21.24 -18.22
C THR A 12 30.66 -20.14 -17.98
N CYS A 13 29.52 -20.20 -18.66
CA CYS A 13 28.42 -19.26 -18.46
C CYS A 13 27.82 -19.46 -17.07
N LEU A 14 27.66 -18.37 -16.31
CA LEU A 14 27.10 -18.40 -14.95
C LEU A 14 25.66 -17.91 -14.87
N LEU A 15 24.94 -17.76 -15.98
CA LEU A 15 23.58 -17.23 -15.93
C LEU A 15 22.58 -18.24 -15.35
N CYS A 16 22.70 -19.52 -15.70
CA CYS A 16 21.80 -20.57 -15.23
C CYS A 16 22.55 -21.81 -14.78
N SER A 17 21.85 -22.69 -14.07
CA SER A 17 22.41 -23.91 -13.49
C SER A 17 22.84 -24.99 -14.48
N TYR A 18 22.80 -24.73 -15.79
CA TYR A 18 23.47 -25.57 -16.78
C TYR A 18 24.99 -25.40 -16.80
N TYR A 19 25.50 -24.22 -16.39
CA TYR A 19 26.92 -23.88 -16.44
C TYR A 19 27.60 -24.23 -17.78
N CYS A 20 26.99 -23.84 -18.92
CA CYS A 20 27.49 -24.21 -20.24
C CYS A 20 28.97 -23.80 -20.43
N HIS A 21 29.82 -24.76 -20.79
CA HIS A 21 31.22 -24.52 -21.14
C HIS A 21 31.34 -24.21 -22.64
N LEU A 22 31.47 -22.93 -22.97
CA LEU A 22 31.40 -22.44 -24.34
C LEU A 22 32.81 -22.20 -24.92
N LYS A 23 33.11 -22.88 -26.03
CA LYS A 23 34.26 -22.58 -26.89
C LYS A 23 34.07 -21.19 -27.53
N PRO A 24 35.14 -20.54 -28.04
CA PRO A 24 35.01 -19.33 -28.83
C PRO A 24 33.95 -19.48 -29.92
N ASN A 25 33.08 -18.48 -30.06
CA ASN A 25 31.93 -18.43 -30.97
C ASN A 25 30.80 -19.45 -30.71
N GLN A 26 30.87 -20.26 -29.65
CA GLN A 26 29.79 -21.17 -29.30
C GLN A 26 28.66 -20.43 -28.57
N VAL A 27 27.42 -20.80 -28.91
CA VAL A 27 26.21 -20.34 -28.23
C VAL A 27 25.76 -21.37 -27.19
N GLY A 28 25.29 -20.90 -26.04
CA GLY A 28 24.72 -21.73 -24.99
C GLY A 28 23.40 -22.38 -25.39
N LEU A 29 22.96 -23.32 -24.55
CA LEU A 29 21.72 -24.09 -24.76
C LEU A 29 20.50 -23.20 -25.00
N CYS A 30 20.46 -22.04 -24.33
CA CYS A 30 19.37 -21.06 -24.45
C CYS A 30 19.27 -20.36 -25.81
N GLY A 31 20.28 -20.47 -26.67
CA GLY A 31 20.29 -19.85 -27.99
C GLY A 31 20.71 -18.38 -28.02
N VAL A 32 20.87 -17.71 -26.87
CA VAL A 32 21.09 -16.25 -26.83
C VAL A 32 22.35 -15.77 -26.12
N ASN A 33 23.10 -16.66 -25.48
CA ASN A 33 24.36 -16.31 -24.82
C ASN A 33 25.54 -16.93 -25.56
N LYS A 34 26.45 -16.11 -26.07
CA LYS A 34 27.57 -16.54 -26.93
C LYS A 34 28.91 -16.15 -26.35
N ASN A 35 29.90 -17.04 -26.47
CA ASN A 35 31.29 -16.68 -26.18
C ASN A 35 31.87 -15.86 -27.35
N ILE A 36 32.06 -14.56 -27.14
CA ILE A 36 32.68 -13.62 -28.08
C ILE A 36 33.88 -12.99 -27.40
N ASN A 37 35.06 -13.09 -28.02
CA ASN A 37 36.31 -12.53 -27.50
C ASN A 37 36.58 -12.93 -26.04
N ASN A 38 36.43 -14.21 -25.72
CA ASN A 38 36.61 -14.78 -24.38
C ASN A 38 35.66 -14.19 -23.31
N SER A 39 34.52 -13.64 -23.72
CA SER A 39 33.46 -13.16 -22.83
C SER A 39 32.11 -13.74 -23.23
N ILE A 40 31.27 -14.08 -22.26
CA ILE A 40 29.87 -14.41 -22.55
C ILE A 40 29.09 -13.12 -22.80
N LYS A 41 28.48 -13.00 -23.98
CA LYS A 41 27.64 -11.87 -24.40
C LYS A 41 26.20 -12.31 -24.56
N CYS A 42 25.28 -11.55 -23.96
CA CYS A 42 23.84 -11.68 -24.17
C CYS A 42 23.48 -11.03 -25.50
N LEU A 43 23.13 -11.85 -26.49
CA LEU A 43 22.84 -11.39 -27.85
C LEU A 43 21.47 -10.71 -27.98
N VAL A 44 20.57 -10.92 -27.00
CA VAL A 44 19.24 -10.31 -26.95
C VAL A 44 19.17 -9.08 -26.05
N TYR A 45 20.32 -8.54 -25.62
CA TYR A 45 20.36 -7.34 -24.79
C TYR A 45 19.73 -6.16 -25.56
N GLY A 46 18.66 -5.57 -25.01
CA GLY A 46 17.92 -4.50 -25.69
C GLY A 46 16.98 -4.94 -26.81
N HIS A 47 16.88 -6.25 -27.09
CA HIS A 47 16.08 -6.80 -28.19
C HIS A 47 14.94 -7.66 -27.64
N ILE A 48 13.82 -7.00 -27.33
CA ILE A 48 12.62 -7.62 -26.76
C ILE A 48 11.73 -8.24 -27.84
N SER A 49 11.04 -9.33 -27.50
CA SER A 49 10.12 -10.06 -28.39
C SER A 49 8.66 -9.97 -27.95
N ALA A 50 8.43 -9.60 -26.69
CA ALA A 50 7.11 -9.35 -26.13
C ALA A 50 7.18 -8.18 -25.15
N PHE A 51 6.15 -7.33 -25.17
CA PHE A 51 6.08 -6.12 -24.36
C PHE A 51 4.62 -5.77 -24.09
N ASN A 52 4.17 -5.85 -22.84
CA ASN A 52 2.77 -5.57 -22.46
C ASN A 52 2.69 -4.90 -21.09
N ILE A 53 1.56 -4.26 -20.80
CA ILE A 53 1.23 -3.79 -19.45
C ILE A 53 0.10 -4.67 -18.95
N ASP A 54 0.38 -5.45 -17.91
CA ASP A 54 -0.55 -6.41 -17.34
C ASP A 54 -0.75 -6.09 -15.84
N PRO A 55 -1.90 -6.46 -15.24
CA PRO A 55 -2.02 -6.49 -13.79
C PRO A 55 -1.02 -7.49 -13.18
N ILE A 56 -0.49 -7.20 -11.99
CA ILE A 56 0.49 -8.08 -11.32
C ILE A 56 -0.09 -9.48 -11.04
N GLU A 57 -1.41 -9.57 -10.90
CA GLU A 57 -2.17 -10.81 -10.74
C GLU A 57 -1.95 -11.78 -11.92
N LYS A 58 -1.65 -11.28 -13.11
CA LYS A 58 -1.34 -12.13 -14.28
C LYS A 58 0.07 -12.73 -14.22
N LYS A 59 0.94 -12.28 -13.29
CA LYS A 59 2.30 -12.81 -13.05
C LYS A 59 2.34 -13.77 -11.85
N PRO A 60 1.25 -14.51 -11.64
CA PRO A 60 0.81 -15.07 -10.36
C PRO A 60 1.52 -14.54 -9.10
N LEU A 61 1.38 -13.24 -8.85
CA LEU A 61 1.99 -12.55 -7.71
C LEU A 61 0.91 -11.85 -6.88
N TYR A 62 0.06 -12.62 -6.23
CA TYR A 62 -1.15 -12.12 -5.55
C TYR A 62 -0.84 -11.39 -4.25
N HIS A 63 0.33 -11.65 -3.67
CA HIS A 63 0.79 -11.06 -2.42
C HIS A 63 1.96 -10.11 -2.65
N PHE A 64 2.16 -9.64 -3.89
CA PHE A 64 3.16 -8.64 -4.23
C PHE A 64 2.51 -7.49 -5.01
N LEU A 65 2.40 -6.33 -4.37
CA LEU A 65 1.79 -5.11 -4.90
C LEU A 65 0.42 -5.37 -5.57
N PRO A 66 -0.52 -6.04 -4.89
CA PRO A 66 -1.84 -6.34 -5.47
C PRO A 66 -2.52 -5.08 -6.03
N ASN A 67 -3.30 -5.25 -7.10
CA ASN A 67 -4.00 -4.19 -7.85
C ASN A 67 -3.08 -3.23 -8.64
N SER A 68 -1.76 -3.49 -8.67
CA SER A 68 -0.82 -2.66 -9.42
C SER A 68 -0.62 -3.13 -10.86
N LYS A 69 -0.19 -2.19 -11.72
CA LYS A 69 0.26 -2.48 -13.08
C LYS A 69 1.74 -2.90 -13.08
N SER A 70 2.06 -3.89 -13.89
CA SER A 70 3.43 -4.29 -14.19
C SER A 70 3.73 -4.19 -15.69
N LEU A 71 4.83 -3.51 -16.02
CA LEU A 71 5.36 -3.52 -17.38
C LEU A 71 6.09 -4.85 -17.62
N SER A 72 5.56 -5.65 -18.52
CA SER A 72 5.99 -7.03 -18.75
C SER A 72 6.79 -7.13 -20.04
N LEU A 73 7.95 -7.78 -19.98
CA LEU A 73 8.81 -7.97 -21.15
C LEU A 73 9.45 -9.35 -21.18
N GLY A 74 9.75 -9.81 -22.39
CA GLY A 74 10.47 -11.06 -22.65
C GLY A 74 11.28 -10.96 -23.93
N THR A 75 12.19 -11.92 -24.09
CA THR A 75 13.07 -12.04 -25.27
C THR A 75 12.81 -13.38 -25.97
N ILE A 76 13.60 -13.71 -27.00
CA ILE A 76 13.63 -15.08 -27.51
C ILE A 76 14.52 -16.00 -26.67
N GLY A 77 14.37 -17.30 -26.89
CA GLY A 77 15.19 -18.34 -26.27
C GLY A 77 14.70 -18.73 -24.88
N CYS A 78 15.13 -19.89 -24.41
CA CYS A 78 14.81 -20.42 -23.09
C CYS A 78 15.80 -21.52 -22.76
N ASN A 79 16.12 -21.70 -21.48
CA ASN A 79 16.99 -22.79 -21.05
C ASN A 79 16.23 -24.12 -20.88
N PHE A 80 14.90 -24.13 -20.88
CA PHE A 80 14.05 -25.33 -20.85
C PHE A 80 13.38 -25.62 -22.21
N LYS A 81 12.90 -26.85 -22.41
CA LYS A 81 12.29 -27.33 -23.67
C LYS A 81 10.91 -27.97 -23.45
N CYS A 82 10.11 -27.39 -22.56
CA CYS A 82 8.79 -27.92 -22.17
C CYS A 82 7.91 -28.20 -23.41
N SER A 83 7.39 -29.43 -23.54
CA SER A 83 6.51 -29.84 -24.65
C SER A 83 5.16 -29.11 -24.68
N PHE A 84 4.73 -28.56 -23.55
CA PHE A 84 3.48 -27.81 -23.34
C PHE A 84 3.66 -26.28 -23.36
N CYS A 85 4.81 -25.77 -23.86
CA CYS A 85 5.11 -24.35 -23.72
C CYS A 85 4.12 -23.46 -24.50
N GLN A 86 3.37 -22.64 -23.75
CA GLN A 86 2.38 -21.70 -24.30
C GLN A 86 3.05 -20.55 -25.08
N ASN A 87 4.30 -20.21 -24.72
CA ASN A 87 5.12 -19.21 -25.40
C ASN A 87 6.21 -19.86 -26.28
N HIS A 88 5.95 -21.04 -26.85
CA HIS A 88 6.95 -21.76 -27.66
C HIS A 88 7.49 -20.93 -28.83
N GLY A 89 6.66 -20.07 -29.43
CA GLY A 89 7.04 -19.21 -30.56
C GLY A 89 8.15 -18.20 -30.27
N ILE A 90 8.37 -17.83 -29.00
CA ILE A 90 9.52 -16.99 -28.59
C ILE A 90 10.54 -17.80 -27.80
N SER A 91 10.11 -18.71 -26.93
CA SER A 91 11.01 -19.44 -26.02
C SER A 91 11.86 -20.49 -26.74
N GLN A 92 11.39 -21.03 -27.87
CA GLN A 92 12.12 -22.01 -28.69
C GLN A 92 12.76 -21.38 -29.94
N GLU A 93 12.56 -20.08 -30.16
CA GLU A 93 13.16 -19.31 -31.25
C GLU A 93 14.65 -19.05 -31.00
N LYS A 94 15.44 -19.05 -32.07
CA LYS A 94 16.89 -18.82 -32.05
C LYS A 94 17.34 -17.71 -33.00
N ASN A 95 16.46 -17.26 -33.89
CA ASN A 95 16.72 -16.18 -34.83
C ASN A 95 16.52 -14.84 -34.13
N ILE A 96 17.63 -14.19 -33.80
CA ILE A 96 17.61 -12.91 -33.09
C ILE A 96 17.30 -11.80 -34.10
N ASN A 97 16.22 -11.07 -33.85
CA ASN A 97 15.93 -9.82 -34.54
C ASN A 97 16.57 -8.64 -33.80
N THR A 98 17.55 -7.99 -34.42
CA THR A 98 18.25 -6.82 -33.86
C THR A 98 17.78 -5.48 -34.46
N SER A 99 16.70 -5.49 -35.25
CA SER A 99 16.20 -4.28 -35.94
C SER A 99 15.73 -3.19 -34.99
N ASN A 100 15.21 -3.61 -33.84
CA ASN A 100 14.67 -2.73 -32.81
C ASN A 100 15.49 -2.90 -31.54
N TYR A 101 16.09 -1.81 -31.08
CA TYR A 101 16.77 -1.73 -29.80
C TYR A 101 15.97 -0.82 -28.87
N ILE A 102 15.91 -1.19 -27.60
CA ILE A 102 15.37 -0.34 -26.53
C ILE A 102 16.32 -0.38 -25.34
N SER A 103 16.69 0.79 -24.83
CA SER A 103 17.59 0.91 -23.68
C SER A 103 16.86 0.63 -22.35
N PRO A 104 17.62 0.30 -21.28
CA PRO A 104 17.05 0.20 -19.93
C PRO A 104 16.32 1.48 -19.48
N GLN A 105 16.86 2.66 -19.80
CA GLN A 105 16.27 3.95 -19.45
C GLN A 105 14.92 4.15 -20.13
N GLU A 106 14.81 3.84 -21.43
CA GLU A 106 13.54 3.95 -22.17
C GLU A 106 12.46 3.03 -21.60
N ILE A 107 12.81 1.79 -21.22
CA ILE A 107 11.87 0.87 -20.55
C ILE A 107 11.35 1.47 -19.25
N VAL A 108 12.23 2.02 -18.42
CA VAL A 108 11.85 2.64 -17.15
C VAL A 108 10.99 3.88 -17.36
N GLN A 109 11.30 4.71 -18.37
CA GLN A 109 10.47 5.86 -18.72
C GLN A 109 9.05 5.43 -19.15
N ILE A 110 8.93 4.35 -19.93
CA ILE A 110 7.61 3.79 -20.28
C ILE A 110 6.87 3.33 -19.03
N ALA A 111 7.54 2.65 -18.10
CA ALA A 111 6.94 2.21 -16.84
C ALA A 111 6.42 3.40 -16.01
N ILE A 112 7.19 4.48 -15.91
CA ILE A 112 6.80 5.73 -15.23
C ILE A 112 5.58 6.35 -15.93
N GLN A 113 5.63 6.55 -17.24
CA GLN A 113 4.55 7.16 -18.03
C GLN A 113 3.23 6.37 -17.95
N LYS A 114 3.31 5.07 -17.67
CA LYS A 114 2.15 4.17 -17.59
C LYS A 114 1.72 3.86 -16.17
N ASP A 115 2.32 4.52 -15.18
CA ASP A 115 2.09 4.32 -13.74
C ASP A 115 2.20 2.84 -13.34
N CYS A 116 3.24 2.17 -13.85
CA CYS A 116 3.57 0.81 -13.44
C CYS A 116 4.33 0.85 -12.11
N LYS A 117 3.90 0.05 -11.13
CA LYS A 117 4.62 -0.10 -9.85
C LYS A 117 5.74 -1.12 -9.93
N SER A 118 5.74 -1.95 -10.97
CA SER A 118 6.78 -2.94 -11.22
C SER A 118 7.07 -3.18 -12.70
N ILE A 119 8.20 -3.84 -12.96
CA ILE A 119 8.60 -4.38 -14.26
C ILE A 119 8.80 -5.88 -14.10
N SER A 120 8.13 -6.68 -14.93
CA SER A 120 8.20 -8.15 -14.92
C SER A 120 8.95 -8.70 -16.12
N TYR A 121 9.99 -9.49 -15.85
CA TYR A 121 10.76 -10.24 -16.83
C TYR A 121 10.16 -11.64 -16.94
N THR A 122 9.54 -11.96 -18.08
CA THR A 122 8.58 -13.07 -18.22
C THR A 122 8.46 -13.58 -19.66
N TYR A 123 7.41 -14.36 -19.95
CA TYR A 123 7.07 -15.07 -21.20
C TYR A 123 8.00 -16.22 -21.57
N ASN A 124 9.31 -16.02 -21.48
CA ASN A 124 10.32 -17.04 -21.64
C ASN A 124 11.06 -17.26 -20.30
N GLU A 125 12.39 -17.30 -20.30
CA GLU A 125 13.18 -17.45 -19.07
C GLU A 125 14.00 -16.18 -18.84
N PRO A 126 13.78 -15.43 -17.74
CA PRO A 126 14.49 -14.17 -17.51
C PRO A 126 15.97 -14.32 -17.17
N THR A 127 16.41 -15.45 -16.61
CA THR A 127 17.83 -15.62 -16.24
C THR A 127 18.78 -15.56 -17.43
N ILE A 128 18.33 -16.01 -18.62
CA ILE A 128 19.17 -16.02 -19.82
C ILE A 128 19.42 -14.62 -20.38
N PHE A 129 18.63 -13.62 -19.99
CA PHE A 129 18.86 -12.21 -20.31
C PHE A 129 19.03 -11.35 -19.06
N TYR A 130 19.42 -11.96 -17.92
CA TYR A 130 19.66 -11.28 -16.65
C TYR A 130 20.55 -10.02 -16.76
N PRO A 131 21.61 -9.95 -17.61
CA PRO A 131 22.38 -8.71 -17.75
C PRO A 131 21.53 -7.50 -18.15
N PHE A 132 20.55 -7.69 -19.05
CA PHE A 132 19.64 -6.63 -19.46
C PHE A 132 18.59 -6.35 -18.39
N ALA A 133 17.99 -7.40 -17.81
CA ALA A 133 17.01 -7.27 -16.74
C ALA A 133 17.60 -6.56 -15.50
N LYS A 134 18.86 -6.82 -15.17
CA LYS A 134 19.58 -6.16 -14.08
C LYS A 134 19.74 -4.67 -14.33
N ASP A 135 20.17 -4.27 -15.52
CA ASP A 135 20.37 -2.86 -15.84
C ASP A 135 19.04 -2.09 -15.80
N ILE A 136 17.94 -2.70 -16.27
CA ILE A 136 16.58 -2.17 -16.11
C ILE A 136 16.21 -2.06 -14.64
N ALA A 137 16.44 -3.11 -13.84
CA ALA A 137 16.09 -3.13 -12.42
C ALA A 137 16.84 -2.07 -11.60
N VAL A 138 18.13 -1.88 -11.87
CA VAL A 138 18.96 -0.85 -11.23
C VAL A 138 18.46 0.55 -11.60
N GLU A 139 18.07 0.77 -12.85
CA GLU A 139 17.50 2.04 -13.30
C GLU A 139 16.11 2.28 -12.66
N ALA A 140 15.24 1.28 -12.66
CA ALA A 140 13.87 1.34 -12.14
C ALA A 140 13.80 1.74 -10.66
N LYS A 141 14.76 1.24 -9.86
CA LYS A 141 14.87 1.57 -8.43
C LYS A 141 15.02 3.06 -8.14
N LYS A 142 15.66 3.83 -9.02
CA LYS A 142 15.79 5.29 -8.85
C LYS A 142 14.44 5.99 -8.76
N TYR A 143 13.39 5.33 -9.26
CA TYR A 143 12.01 5.80 -9.30
C TYR A 143 11.06 4.96 -8.43
N ASN A 144 11.60 4.13 -7.53
CA ASN A 144 10.84 3.22 -6.66
C ASN A 144 9.92 2.25 -7.43
N ILE A 145 10.30 1.88 -8.66
CA ILE A 145 9.62 0.84 -9.45
C ILE A 145 10.30 -0.50 -9.14
N LYS A 146 9.50 -1.50 -8.76
CA LYS A 146 10.00 -2.82 -8.36
C LYS A 146 10.31 -3.72 -9.55
N SER A 147 11.17 -4.71 -9.35
CA SER A 147 11.56 -5.68 -10.38
C SER A 147 11.15 -7.10 -10.03
N VAL A 148 10.59 -7.81 -11.02
CA VAL A 148 9.92 -9.11 -10.83
C VAL A 148 10.40 -10.13 -11.85
N PHE A 149 10.75 -11.35 -11.40
CA PHE A 149 11.05 -12.48 -12.28
C PHE A 149 9.89 -13.48 -12.30
N VAL A 150 9.44 -13.89 -13.49
CA VAL A 150 8.57 -15.07 -13.66
C VAL A 150 9.42 -16.12 -14.36
N SER A 151 9.84 -17.14 -13.61
CA SER A 151 10.99 -17.97 -13.97
C SER A 151 10.71 -19.46 -13.76
N ASN A 152 11.43 -20.32 -14.48
CA ASN A 152 11.45 -21.75 -14.21
C ASN A 152 12.32 -22.16 -13.00
N GLY A 153 12.96 -21.20 -12.34
CA GLY A 153 13.74 -21.40 -11.12
C GLY A 153 15.11 -22.03 -11.35
N PHE A 154 15.63 -22.01 -12.59
CA PHE A 154 16.90 -22.64 -12.95
C PHE A 154 18.08 -21.67 -13.07
N GLU A 155 17.98 -20.51 -12.41
CA GLU A 155 19.08 -19.58 -12.17
C GLU A 155 20.30 -20.30 -11.57
N SER A 156 21.50 -19.75 -11.78
CA SER A 156 22.68 -20.17 -11.03
C SER A 156 22.64 -19.60 -9.61
N LYS A 157 23.46 -20.17 -8.72
CA LYS A 157 23.65 -19.59 -7.38
C LYS A 157 24.16 -18.15 -7.47
N GLU A 158 25.13 -17.89 -8.36
CA GLU A 158 25.75 -16.58 -8.49
C GLU A 158 24.76 -15.50 -8.96
N VAL A 159 23.81 -15.84 -9.84
CA VAL A 159 22.77 -14.90 -10.26
C VAL A 159 21.81 -14.61 -9.12
N ILE A 160 21.36 -15.62 -8.37
CA ILE A 160 20.47 -15.40 -7.21
C ILE A 160 21.17 -14.56 -6.13
N ASP A 161 22.47 -14.76 -5.91
CA ASP A 161 23.28 -13.92 -5.01
C ASP A 161 23.31 -12.45 -5.49
N ASP A 162 23.57 -12.21 -6.78
CA ASP A 162 23.63 -10.86 -7.37
C ASP A 162 22.25 -10.18 -7.44
N MET A 163 21.15 -10.94 -7.40
CA MET A 163 19.78 -10.43 -7.32
C MET A 163 19.44 -9.77 -5.97
N GLN A 164 20.21 -10.02 -4.91
CA GLN A 164 19.89 -9.51 -3.58
C GLN A 164 19.73 -7.99 -3.58
N GLY A 165 18.54 -7.55 -3.15
CA GLY A 165 18.14 -6.15 -3.17
C GLY A 165 17.85 -5.59 -4.56
N ILE A 166 18.16 -6.26 -5.67
CA ILE A 166 17.91 -5.84 -7.07
C ILE A 166 16.55 -6.32 -7.58
N ILE A 167 16.24 -7.60 -7.39
CA ILE A 167 14.95 -8.19 -7.75
C ILE A 167 14.12 -8.27 -6.48
N ASP A 168 12.89 -7.76 -6.53
CA ASP A 168 12.01 -7.65 -5.37
C ASP A 168 11.14 -8.90 -5.18
N ALA A 169 10.75 -9.55 -6.28
CA ALA A 169 9.94 -10.76 -6.23
C ALA A 169 10.23 -11.74 -7.37
N VAL A 170 9.96 -13.01 -7.10
CA VAL A 170 9.94 -14.09 -8.07
C VAL A 170 8.63 -14.87 -7.98
N ASN A 171 8.05 -15.20 -9.14
CA ASN A 171 7.14 -16.32 -9.27
C ASN A 171 7.91 -17.46 -9.93
N ILE A 172 8.05 -18.58 -9.23
CA ILE A 172 8.79 -19.74 -9.71
C ILE A 172 7.84 -20.87 -10.11
N ASP A 173 7.97 -21.31 -11.35
CA ASP A 173 7.30 -22.49 -11.87
C ASP A 173 7.93 -23.79 -11.31
N LEU A 174 7.34 -24.34 -10.24
CA LEU A 174 7.60 -25.71 -9.80
C LEU A 174 6.72 -26.67 -10.59
N LYS A 175 7.24 -27.10 -11.76
CA LYS A 175 6.48 -27.77 -12.82
C LYS A 175 6.10 -29.23 -12.51
N SER A 176 6.78 -29.87 -11.57
CA SER A 176 6.58 -31.28 -11.19
C SER A 176 7.38 -31.61 -9.93
N PHE A 177 7.09 -32.73 -9.26
CA PHE A 177 7.97 -33.30 -8.23
C PHE A 177 8.70 -34.57 -8.70
N SER A 178 8.83 -34.74 -10.02
CA SER A 178 9.49 -35.89 -10.64
C SER A 178 10.85 -35.53 -11.23
N ASN A 179 11.93 -36.10 -10.66
CA ASN A 179 13.29 -35.96 -11.18
C ASN A 179 13.42 -36.43 -12.64
N SER A 180 12.75 -37.53 -12.99
CA SER A 180 12.79 -38.07 -14.36
C SER A 180 12.09 -37.15 -15.34
N TYR A 181 10.97 -36.53 -14.95
CA TYR A 181 10.23 -35.61 -15.80
C TYR A 181 11.06 -34.35 -16.10
N TYR A 182 11.69 -33.76 -15.07
CA TYR A 182 12.62 -32.64 -15.25
C TYR A 182 13.75 -32.98 -16.22
N LYS A 183 14.42 -34.12 -16.02
CA LYS A 183 15.58 -34.51 -16.82
C LYS A 183 15.23 -34.86 -18.26
N LYS A 184 14.13 -35.60 -18.48
CA LYS A 184 13.78 -36.16 -19.81
C LYS A 184 12.92 -35.22 -20.65
N GLU A 185 11.95 -34.54 -20.03
CA GLU A 185 10.92 -33.78 -20.76
C GLU A 185 11.15 -32.27 -20.71
N LEU A 186 11.60 -31.73 -19.57
CA LEU A 186 11.80 -30.28 -19.41
C LEU A 186 13.22 -29.85 -19.79
N GLY A 187 14.18 -30.75 -19.62
CA GLY A 187 15.62 -30.52 -19.78
C GLY A 187 16.33 -30.05 -18.51
N GLY A 188 15.61 -29.80 -17.40
CA GLY A 188 16.15 -29.23 -16.16
C GLY A 188 16.48 -30.25 -15.07
N ASN A 189 16.65 -29.75 -13.84
CA ASN A 189 16.90 -30.57 -12.65
C ASN A 189 16.03 -30.07 -11.47
N LEU A 190 15.14 -30.94 -10.97
CA LEU A 190 14.23 -30.63 -9.87
C LEU A 190 14.96 -30.20 -8.60
N HIS A 191 15.99 -30.95 -8.20
CA HIS A 191 16.73 -30.66 -6.97
C HIS A 191 17.29 -29.23 -6.96
N GLN A 192 17.81 -28.78 -8.11
CA GLN A 192 18.31 -27.41 -8.26
C GLN A 192 17.19 -26.37 -8.13
N VAL A 193 16.01 -26.61 -8.72
CA VAL A 193 14.85 -25.70 -8.60
C VAL A 193 14.41 -25.60 -7.13
N LEU A 194 14.34 -26.72 -6.41
CA LEU A 194 13.99 -26.75 -4.99
C LEU A 194 15.02 -25.99 -4.13
N GLN A 195 16.32 -26.18 -4.40
CA GLN A 195 17.38 -25.40 -3.74
C GLN A 195 17.27 -23.91 -4.03
N ASN A 196 17.00 -23.54 -5.28
CA ASN A 196 16.88 -22.15 -5.69
C ASN A 196 15.68 -21.46 -5.04
N LEU A 197 14.53 -22.12 -4.92
CA LEU A 197 13.36 -21.62 -4.18
C LEU A 197 13.72 -21.21 -2.74
N ILE A 198 14.48 -22.06 -2.04
CA ILE A 198 14.98 -21.76 -0.69
C ILE A 198 15.97 -20.60 -0.73
N HIS A 199 16.86 -20.58 -1.73
CA HIS A 199 17.91 -19.58 -1.87
C HIS A 199 17.36 -18.17 -2.16
N PHE A 200 16.35 -18.05 -3.03
CA PHE A 200 15.62 -16.79 -3.25
C PHE A 200 15.07 -16.22 -1.93
N LYS A 201 14.42 -17.08 -1.14
CA LYS A 201 13.84 -16.68 0.14
C LYS A 201 14.92 -16.25 1.14
N ASN A 202 16.04 -16.98 1.22
CA ASN A 202 17.18 -16.63 2.07
C ASN A 202 17.80 -15.28 1.69
N ASN A 203 17.75 -14.91 0.40
CA ASN A 203 18.21 -13.61 -0.09
C ASN A 203 17.18 -12.49 0.09
N GLY A 204 16.07 -12.73 0.80
CA GLY A 204 15.05 -11.73 1.09
C GLY A 204 14.19 -11.34 -0.10
N ILE A 205 14.19 -12.14 -1.17
CA ILE A 205 13.36 -11.93 -2.35
C ILE A 205 11.98 -12.54 -2.06
N TRP A 206 10.90 -11.83 -2.39
CA TRP A 206 9.54 -12.37 -2.22
C TRP A 206 9.33 -13.54 -3.19
N VAL A 207 8.81 -14.67 -2.69
CA VAL A 207 8.64 -15.89 -3.49
C VAL A 207 7.17 -16.28 -3.51
N GLU A 208 6.61 -16.48 -4.70
CA GLU A 208 5.38 -17.23 -4.93
C GLU A 208 5.67 -18.40 -5.87
N VAL A 209 4.90 -19.49 -5.74
CA VAL A 209 5.12 -20.72 -6.51
C VAL A 209 3.92 -20.95 -7.43
N THR A 210 4.20 -21.32 -8.68
CA THR A 210 3.17 -21.74 -9.63
C THR A 210 3.41 -23.18 -10.07
N THR A 211 2.33 -23.95 -10.17
CA THR A 211 2.35 -25.28 -10.80
C THR A 211 1.25 -25.32 -11.86
N LEU A 212 1.65 -25.45 -13.12
CA LEU A 212 0.74 -25.81 -14.20
C LEU A 212 0.38 -27.29 -14.06
N ILE A 213 -0.86 -27.59 -13.71
CA ILE A 213 -1.33 -28.97 -13.58
C ILE A 213 -1.66 -29.49 -14.97
N ILE A 214 -0.95 -30.49 -15.45
CA ILE A 214 -1.10 -31.13 -16.75
C ILE A 214 -1.64 -32.54 -16.52
N PRO A 215 -2.84 -32.88 -17.03
CA PRO A 215 -3.42 -34.20 -16.87
C PRO A 215 -2.46 -35.31 -17.32
N SER A 216 -2.39 -36.40 -16.55
CA SER A 216 -1.53 -37.58 -16.72
C SER A 216 -0.02 -37.37 -16.54
N LYS A 217 0.45 -36.12 -16.44
CA LYS A 217 1.89 -35.81 -16.31
C LYS A 217 2.30 -35.47 -14.89
N ASN A 218 1.54 -34.61 -14.19
CA ASN A 218 1.88 -34.14 -12.84
C ASN A 218 0.64 -33.94 -11.93
N ASP A 219 -0.53 -34.45 -12.31
CA ASP A 219 -1.81 -34.23 -11.62
C ASP A 219 -2.15 -35.31 -10.57
N SER A 220 -1.19 -36.18 -10.22
CA SER A 220 -1.43 -37.21 -9.20
C SER A 220 -1.45 -36.62 -7.79
N ILE A 221 -2.31 -37.15 -6.92
CA ILE A 221 -2.42 -36.73 -5.50
C ILE A 221 -1.06 -36.84 -4.80
N LYS A 222 -0.31 -37.91 -5.09
CA LYS A 222 1.03 -38.12 -4.52
C LYS A 222 1.97 -36.97 -4.89
N GLU A 223 2.01 -36.59 -6.15
CA GLU A 223 2.91 -35.54 -6.63
C GLU A 223 2.53 -34.16 -6.10
N LEU A 224 1.23 -33.83 -6.14
CA LEU A 224 0.72 -32.57 -5.59
C LEU A 224 0.94 -32.45 -4.08
N SER A 225 0.83 -33.57 -3.35
CA SER A 225 1.14 -33.61 -1.92
C SER A 225 2.62 -33.32 -1.64
N LEU A 226 3.54 -33.84 -2.47
CA LEU A 226 4.97 -33.57 -2.33
C LEU A 226 5.31 -32.09 -2.58
N ILE A 227 4.68 -31.47 -3.59
CA ILE A 227 4.82 -30.02 -3.83
C ILE A 227 4.31 -29.21 -2.63
N ALA A 228 3.09 -29.50 -2.16
CA ALA A 228 2.47 -28.79 -1.05
C ALA A 228 3.30 -28.91 0.25
N ASN A 229 3.78 -30.11 0.57
CA ASN A 229 4.64 -30.34 1.72
C ASN A 229 5.97 -29.60 1.60
N PHE A 230 6.62 -29.65 0.43
CA PHE A 230 7.84 -28.89 0.20
C PHE A 230 7.64 -27.39 0.46
N ILE A 231 6.57 -26.80 -0.10
CA ILE A 231 6.25 -25.38 0.10
C ILE A 231 6.04 -25.10 1.59
N LYS A 232 5.22 -25.90 2.29
CA LYS A 232 4.95 -25.69 3.72
C LYS A 232 6.21 -25.78 4.57
N GLU A 233 7.02 -26.82 4.37
CA GLU A 233 8.17 -27.14 5.23
C GLU A 233 9.38 -26.23 4.96
N ASN A 234 9.61 -25.85 3.70
CA ASN A 234 10.83 -25.14 3.30
C ASN A 234 10.57 -23.66 3.00
N LEU A 235 9.39 -23.33 2.48
CA LEU A 235 8.99 -21.96 2.16
C LEU A 235 7.97 -21.39 3.16
N GLY A 236 7.39 -22.20 4.04
CA GLY A 236 6.45 -21.76 5.07
C GLY A 236 4.99 -21.74 4.61
N GLU A 237 4.08 -21.97 5.55
CA GLU A 237 2.63 -22.11 5.34
C GLU A 237 1.93 -20.91 4.67
N ASP A 238 2.54 -19.72 4.75
CA ASP A 238 2.00 -18.49 4.18
C ASP A 238 2.46 -18.24 2.74
N THR A 239 3.37 -19.05 2.18
CA THR A 239 3.84 -18.90 0.79
C THR A 239 2.70 -19.20 -0.18
N PRO A 240 2.31 -18.25 -1.05
CA PRO A 240 1.28 -18.48 -2.05
C PRO A 240 1.65 -19.59 -3.04
N TRP A 241 0.70 -20.51 -3.24
CA TRP A 241 0.77 -21.52 -4.29
C TRP A 241 -0.35 -21.35 -5.30
N HIS A 242 0.03 -21.16 -6.57
CA HIS A 242 -0.87 -20.98 -7.70
C HIS A 242 -1.00 -22.28 -8.49
N LEU A 243 -2.20 -22.84 -8.49
CA LEU A 243 -2.59 -24.02 -9.25
C LEU A 243 -3.15 -23.55 -10.59
N SER A 244 -2.38 -23.70 -11.66
CA SER A 244 -2.76 -23.18 -12.97
C SER A 244 -3.30 -24.30 -13.87
N ALA A 245 -4.41 -24.05 -14.55
CA ALA A 245 -4.96 -24.97 -15.53
C ALA A 245 -4.14 -25.00 -16.82
N PHE A 246 -3.83 -26.21 -17.28
CA PHE A 246 -3.26 -26.46 -18.59
C PHE A 246 -4.32 -26.33 -19.69
N HIS A 247 -3.87 -25.80 -20.83
CA HIS A 247 -4.54 -25.99 -22.10
C HIS A 247 -3.55 -26.50 -23.15
N PRO A 248 -4.01 -27.28 -24.12
CA PRO A 248 -3.13 -27.89 -25.13
C PRO A 248 -2.44 -26.83 -25.98
N ASP A 249 -1.12 -26.93 -26.09
CA ASP A 249 -0.25 -26.07 -26.88
C ASP A 249 1.01 -26.85 -27.32
N TYR A 250 1.68 -26.29 -28.33
CA TYR A 250 2.98 -26.74 -28.83
C TYR A 250 2.98 -28.23 -29.24
N LYS A 251 3.53 -29.13 -28.43
CA LYS A 251 3.65 -30.57 -28.73
C LYS A 251 2.65 -31.44 -27.97
N ASP A 252 1.96 -30.89 -26.97
CA ASP A 252 1.06 -31.62 -26.09
C ASP A 252 -0.42 -31.39 -26.49
N LEU A 253 -0.71 -31.38 -27.79
CA LEU A 253 -2.04 -31.04 -28.34
C LEU A 253 -3.12 -32.08 -28.02
N GLU A 254 -2.72 -33.34 -27.81
CA GLU A 254 -3.63 -34.47 -27.57
C GLU A 254 -4.07 -34.62 -26.10
N LEU A 255 -3.45 -33.88 -25.18
CA LEU A 255 -3.83 -33.93 -23.78
C LEU A 255 -5.12 -33.13 -23.54
N PRO A 256 -6.00 -33.54 -22.60
CA PRO A 256 -7.16 -32.73 -22.26
C PRO A 256 -6.74 -31.47 -21.49
N ARG A 257 -7.59 -30.43 -21.55
CA ARG A 257 -7.51 -29.29 -20.62
C ARG A 257 -7.67 -29.79 -19.18
N THR A 258 -7.05 -29.11 -18.22
CA THR A 258 -7.24 -29.41 -16.80
C THR A 258 -8.65 -29.04 -16.38
N SER A 259 -9.39 -30.00 -15.82
CA SER A 259 -10.74 -29.74 -15.31
C SER A 259 -10.70 -28.93 -14.01
N PHE A 260 -11.81 -28.23 -13.73
CA PHE A 260 -12.00 -27.57 -12.44
C PHE A 260 -11.89 -28.55 -11.28
N ASP A 261 -12.48 -29.75 -11.39
CA ASP A 261 -12.44 -30.76 -10.34
C ASP A 261 -11.02 -31.16 -9.95
N LYS A 262 -10.10 -31.25 -10.92
CA LYS A 262 -8.69 -31.55 -10.67
C LYS A 262 -7.98 -30.42 -9.93
N LEU A 263 -8.23 -29.18 -10.32
CA LEU A 263 -7.71 -28.01 -9.61
C LEU A 263 -8.29 -27.91 -8.19
N LYS A 264 -9.58 -28.20 -8.03
CA LYS A 264 -10.27 -28.19 -6.74
C LYS A 264 -9.74 -29.27 -5.79
N GLN A 265 -9.50 -30.48 -6.30
CA GLN A 265 -8.83 -31.55 -5.54
C GLN A 265 -7.44 -31.13 -5.07
N ALA A 266 -6.64 -30.50 -5.95
CA ALA A 266 -5.31 -29.99 -5.59
C ALA A 266 -5.39 -28.88 -4.53
N TYR A 267 -6.37 -27.96 -4.66
CA TYR A 267 -6.63 -26.91 -3.69
C TYR A 267 -7.01 -27.48 -2.31
N ASP A 268 -7.96 -28.41 -2.26
CA ASP A 268 -8.43 -29.00 -1.00
C ASP A 268 -7.32 -29.83 -0.32
N LEU A 269 -6.50 -30.52 -1.10
CA LEU A 269 -5.29 -31.19 -0.62
C LEU A 269 -4.30 -30.19 0.01
N ALA A 270 -3.99 -29.09 -0.69
CA ALA A 270 -3.09 -28.05 -0.21
C ALA A 270 -3.60 -27.42 1.11
N LYS A 271 -4.91 -27.16 1.19
CA LYS A 271 -5.56 -26.65 2.40
C LYS A 271 -5.53 -27.64 3.56
N SER A 272 -5.77 -28.93 3.32
CA SER A 272 -5.72 -29.96 4.37
C SER A 272 -4.29 -30.18 4.90
N ILE A 273 -3.27 -29.98 4.08
CA ILE A 273 -1.85 -29.95 4.50
C ILE A 273 -1.55 -28.71 5.34
N GLY A 274 -2.31 -27.62 5.20
CA GLY A 274 -2.22 -26.42 6.02
C GLY A 274 -1.60 -25.21 5.32
N LEU A 275 -1.61 -25.14 3.99
CA LEU A 275 -1.22 -23.92 3.27
C LEU A 275 -2.32 -22.86 3.38
N ASN A 276 -1.94 -21.66 3.85
CA ASN A 276 -2.89 -20.57 4.07
C ASN A 276 -3.34 -19.91 2.77
N ASN A 277 -2.46 -19.82 1.76
CA ASN A 277 -2.68 -19.09 0.51
C ASN A 277 -2.53 -20.04 -0.69
N VAL A 278 -3.65 -20.44 -1.28
CA VAL A 278 -3.70 -21.34 -2.44
C VAL A 278 -4.72 -20.78 -3.41
N TYR A 279 -4.36 -20.70 -4.68
CA TYR A 279 -5.13 -20.02 -5.72
C TYR A 279 -5.32 -20.90 -6.95
N ILE A 280 -6.47 -20.81 -7.61
CA ILE A 280 -6.79 -21.56 -8.82
C ILE A 280 -6.80 -20.58 -10.01
N GLY A 281 -5.81 -20.70 -10.88
CA GLY A 281 -5.60 -19.82 -12.04
C GLY A 281 -6.13 -20.39 -13.37
N ASN A 282 -6.11 -19.56 -14.41
CA ASN A 282 -6.42 -19.90 -15.81
C ASN A 282 -7.85 -20.38 -16.15
N ILE A 283 -8.81 -20.30 -15.21
CA ILE A 283 -10.21 -20.74 -15.45
C ILE A 283 -11.27 -19.74 -14.95
N GLY A 284 -10.93 -18.48 -14.70
CA GLY A 284 -11.90 -17.46 -14.26
C GLY A 284 -12.44 -17.64 -12.83
N TYR A 285 -11.84 -18.52 -12.03
CA TYR A 285 -12.27 -18.78 -10.65
C TYR A 285 -11.99 -17.59 -9.72
N GLU A 286 -12.84 -17.39 -8.72
CA GLU A 286 -12.64 -16.36 -7.69
C GLU A 286 -11.45 -16.71 -6.79
N ASN A 287 -10.54 -15.75 -6.62
CA ASN A 287 -9.28 -15.96 -5.88
C ASN A 287 -9.12 -14.97 -4.72
N ASN A 288 -9.96 -15.14 -3.72
CA ASN A 288 -10.02 -14.28 -2.56
C ASN A 288 -8.87 -14.57 -1.56
N THR A 289 -8.33 -13.52 -0.94
CA THR A 289 -7.38 -13.64 0.18
C THR A 289 -8.11 -13.37 1.49
N TYR A 290 -7.96 -14.27 2.46
CA TYR A 290 -8.59 -14.17 3.78
C TYR A 290 -7.55 -14.01 4.89
N CYS A 291 -7.89 -13.32 5.97
CA CYS A 291 -7.04 -13.25 7.15
C CYS A 291 -6.90 -14.63 7.78
N LYS A 292 -5.67 -15.11 7.99
CA LYS A 292 -5.44 -16.42 8.59
C LYS A 292 -6.02 -16.58 10.00
N THR A 293 -6.08 -15.50 10.77
CA THR A 293 -6.58 -15.48 12.15
C THR A 293 -8.10 -15.28 12.24
N CYS A 294 -8.63 -14.15 11.77
CA CYS A 294 -10.06 -13.81 11.95
C CYS A 294 -10.95 -14.16 10.75
N LYS A 295 -10.39 -14.72 9.69
CA LYS A 295 -11.07 -15.10 8.43
C LYS A 295 -11.76 -13.96 7.68
N GLU A 296 -11.48 -12.71 8.04
CA GLU A 296 -11.95 -11.53 7.29
C GLU A 296 -11.51 -11.60 5.83
N LEU A 297 -12.41 -11.27 4.90
CA LEU A 297 -12.10 -11.16 3.48
C LEU A 297 -11.24 -9.91 3.25
N LEU A 298 -9.95 -10.12 3.00
CA LEU A 298 -8.96 -9.05 2.86
C LEU A 298 -8.88 -8.51 1.43
N ILE A 299 -8.82 -9.42 0.45
CA ILE A 299 -8.80 -9.07 -0.95
C ILE A 299 -9.84 -9.94 -1.67
N SER A 300 -10.74 -9.31 -2.43
CA SER A 300 -11.61 -10.03 -3.36
C SER A 300 -11.14 -9.88 -4.80
N ARG A 301 -11.12 -11.01 -5.53
CA ARG A 301 -10.66 -11.05 -6.92
C ARG A 301 -11.66 -11.74 -7.82
N GLU A 302 -11.91 -11.12 -8.96
CA GLU A 302 -12.62 -11.69 -10.09
C GLU A 302 -11.63 -11.80 -11.25
N TYR A 303 -11.14 -13.02 -11.48
CA TYR A 303 -10.01 -13.27 -12.37
C TYR A 303 -8.78 -12.42 -11.99
N TYR A 304 -8.33 -11.50 -12.85
CA TYR A 304 -7.21 -10.58 -12.55
C TYR A 304 -7.63 -9.24 -11.96
N LYS A 305 -8.94 -8.97 -11.84
CA LYS A 305 -9.45 -7.71 -11.29
C LYS A 305 -9.60 -7.82 -9.77
N ILE A 306 -9.08 -6.82 -9.06
CA ILE A 306 -9.35 -6.66 -7.63
C ILE A 306 -10.62 -5.82 -7.47
N ASN A 307 -11.61 -6.40 -6.79
CA ASN A 307 -12.88 -5.73 -6.49
C ASN A 307 -12.85 -5.09 -5.09
N LYS A 308 -12.03 -5.62 -4.18
CA LYS A 308 -11.83 -5.08 -2.82
C LYS A 308 -10.41 -5.38 -2.38
N ASP A 309 -9.74 -4.38 -1.80
CA ASP A 309 -8.51 -4.55 -1.03
C ASP A 309 -8.63 -3.69 0.24
N ILE A 310 -8.71 -4.36 1.38
CA ILE A 310 -8.75 -3.73 2.70
C ILE A 310 -7.49 -4.01 3.51
N ILE A 311 -6.45 -4.59 2.91
CA ILE A 311 -5.18 -4.75 3.61
C ILE A 311 -4.61 -3.36 3.85
N VAL A 312 -4.23 -3.14 5.10
CA VAL A 312 -3.64 -1.88 5.50
C VAL A 312 -2.26 -2.15 6.05
N ASN A 313 -1.24 -1.69 5.32
CA ASN A 313 0.17 -1.79 5.70
C ASN A 313 0.60 -3.25 5.96
N GLY A 314 0.15 -4.16 5.10
CA GLY A 314 0.41 -5.60 5.23
C GLY A 314 -0.25 -6.25 6.45
N ARG A 315 -1.34 -5.67 6.96
CA ARG A 315 -2.09 -6.20 8.10
C ARG A 315 -3.58 -6.24 7.84
N CYS A 316 -4.25 -7.19 8.50
CA CYS A 316 -5.70 -7.24 8.56
C CYS A 316 -6.21 -6.06 9.41
N PRO A 317 -7.08 -5.18 8.90
CA PRO A 317 -7.57 -4.03 9.67
C PRO A 317 -8.45 -4.43 10.86
N LYS A 318 -9.00 -5.66 10.86
CA LYS A 318 -9.92 -6.13 11.91
C LYS A 318 -9.23 -6.73 13.13
N CYS A 319 -8.19 -7.54 12.91
CA CYS A 319 -7.47 -8.23 14.01
C CYS A 319 -5.98 -7.92 14.08
N ASN A 320 -5.49 -7.02 13.21
CA ASN A 320 -4.11 -6.57 13.12
C ASN A 320 -3.07 -7.69 12.81
N THR A 321 -3.53 -8.89 12.45
CA THR A 321 -2.66 -9.99 12.01
C THR A 321 -1.87 -9.57 10.77
N LYS A 322 -0.55 -9.78 10.81
CA LYS A 322 0.32 -9.58 9.64
C LYS A 322 -0.10 -10.52 8.51
N VAL A 323 -0.33 -9.95 7.34
CA VAL A 323 -0.56 -10.66 6.09
C VAL A 323 0.81 -10.74 5.40
N GLN A 324 1.29 -11.93 5.11
CA GLN A 324 2.59 -12.08 4.43
C GLN A 324 2.46 -11.64 2.99
N GLY A 325 3.39 -10.79 2.55
CA GLY A 325 3.41 -10.21 1.22
C GLY A 325 4.17 -8.89 1.21
N VAL A 326 4.27 -8.31 0.02
CA VAL A 326 4.74 -6.95 -0.22
C VAL A 326 3.54 -6.12 -0.63
N TYR A 327 3.18 -5.12 0.17
CA TYR A 327 2.00 -4.29 -0.06
C TYR A 327 2.42 -2.84 -0.22
N GLU A 328 1.69 -2.09 -1.05
CA GLU A 328 1.95 -0.65 -1.18
C GLU A 328 1.66 0.05 0.16
N MET A 329 2.53 0.97 0.56
CA MET A 329 2.26 1.79 1.73
C MET A 329 1.08 2.71 1.43
N SER A 330 0.00 2.49 2.15
CA SER A 330 -1.24 3.21 1.91
C SER A 330 -1.14 4.66 2.41
N LYS A 331 -1.70 5.61 1.66
CA LYS A 331 -1.69 7.05 2.02
C LYS A 331 -3.12 7.58 2.04
N ARG A 332 -3.46 8.35 3.08
CA ARG A 332 -4.66 9.18 3.14
C ARG A 332 -4.42 10.40 2.26
N LYS A 333 -5.02 10.41 1.06
CA LYS A 333 -4.84 11.46 0.05
C LYS A 333 -5.51 12.76 0.44
N ALA A 334 -4.94 13.90 0.06
CA ALA A 334 -5.55 15.21 0.27
C ALA A 334 -6.64 15.44 -0.79
N VAL A 335 -7.92 15.28 -0.44
CA VAL A 335 -9.03 15.29 -1.40
C VAL A 335 -9.69 16.66 -1.55
N VAL A 336 -9.37 17.63 -0.68
CA VAL A 336 -9.87 19.01 -0.77
C VAL A 336 -8.76 20.07 -0.92
N ALA A 337 -7.52 19.64 -1.16
CA ALA A 337 -6.44 20.53 -1.59
C ALA A 337 -6.77 21.17 -2.94
N GLY A 338 -6.67 22.50 -3.02
CA GLY A 338 -7.07 23.30 -4.19
C GLY A 338 -8.52 23.82 -4.13
N THR A 339 -9.35 23.32 -3.22
CA THR A 339 -10.75 23.77 -3.06
C THR A 339 -11.01 24.41 -1.69
N PHE A 340 -10.61 23.74 -0.60
CA PHE A 340 -10.76 24.28 0.76
C PHE A 340 -9.53 25.07 1.20
N TYR A 341 -8.34 24.72 0.71
CA TYR A 341 -7.08 25.39 0.97
C TYR A 341 -6.16 25.27 -0.25
N PRO A 342 -5.12 26.12 -0.42
CA PRO A 342 -4.23 26.06 -1.58
C PRO A 342 -3.55 24.69 -1.75
N SER A 343 -3.42 24.20 -2.99
CA SER A 343 -2.72 22.93 -3.27
C SER A 343 -1.20 23.06 -3.36
N LYS A 344 -0.66 24.29 -3.36
CA LYS A 344 0.78 24.55 -3.44
C LYS A 344 1.36 24.94 -2.08
N LYS A 345 2.52 24.34 -1.77
CA LYS A 345 3.29 24.60 -0.53
C LYS A 345 3.48 26.09 -0.24
N ASP A 346 3.96 26.85 -1.22
CA ASP A 346 4.34 28.25 -1.02
C ASP A 346 3.13 29.15 -0.75
N GLU A 347 1.98 28.83 -1.35
CA GLU A 347 0.73 29.56 -1.14
C GLU A 347 0.22 29.34 0.30
N ILE A 348 0.28 28.11 0.82
CA ILE A 348 -0.06 27.81 2.23
C ILE A 348 0.87 28.55 3.19
N ILE A 349 2.18 28.48 2.97
CA ILE A 349 3.17 29.14 3.85
C ILE A 349 2.96 30.65 3.86
N LYS A 350 2.69 31.26 2.71
CA LYS A 350 2.40 32.69 2.60
C LYS A 350 1.14 33.05 3.40
N LEU A 351 0.10 32.24 3.28
CA LEU A 351 -1.17 32.46 3.98
C LEU A 351 -1.00 32.37 5.50
N ILE A 352 -0.31 31.33 6.00
CA ILE A 352 -0.04 31.19 7.45
C ILE A 352 0.80 32.36 7.97
N LYS A 353 1.80 32.83 7.22
CA LYS A 353 2.59 34.02 7.59
C LYS A 353 1.72 35.28 7.69
N ASP A 354 0.81 35.47 6.74
CA ASP A 354 -0.14 36.59 6.75
C ASP A 354 -1.14 36.49 7.92
N PHE A 355 -1.59 35.29 8.29
CA PHE A 355 -2.41 35.10 9.49
C PHE A 355 -1.63 35.47 10.75
N ASN A 356 -0.38 35.03 10.85
CA ASN A 356 0.48 35.30 12.01
C ASN A 356 0.86 36.78 12.15
N SER A 357 0.92 37.55 11.05
CA SER A 357 1.24 38.99 11.13
C SER A 357 0.07 39.83 11.65
N LYS A 358 -1.16 39.32 11.56
CA LYS A 358 -2.39 40.05 11.89
C LYS A 358 -2.81 39.92 13.36
N PHE A 359 -2.21 39.02 14.12
CA PHE A 359 -2.54 38.82 15.54
C PHE A 359 -1.33 39.04 16.43
N LYS A 360 -1.54 39.70 17.57
CA LYS A 360 -0.53 39.85 18.62
C LYS A 360 -0.73 38.75 19.65
N LEU A 361 0.29 37.91 19.82
CA LEU A 361 0.34 36.86 20.83
C LEU A 361 0.06 37.42 22.22
N LYS A 362 -1.01 36.94 22.85
CA LYS A 362 -1.21 37.09 24.29
C LYS A 362 -0.26 36.13 25.03
N LYS A 363 0.16 36.49 26.25
CA LYS A 363 0.91 35.59 27.13
C LYS A 363 0.06 34.34 27.37
N LEU A 364 0.66 33.15 27.24
CA LEU A 364 0.00 31.87 27.51
C LEU A 364 -0.48 31.85 28.97
N ALA A 365 -1.80 31.92 29.18
CA ALA A 365 -2.40 31.73 30.50
C ALA A 365 -2.59 30.23 30.82
N LEU A 366 -2.70 29.40 29.77
CA LEU A 366 -2.98 27.98 29.87
C LEU A 366 -1.82 27.14 29.32
N GLU A 367 -1.57 25.99 29.94
CA GLU A 367 -0.83 24.87 29.34
C GLU A 367 -1.75 24.13 28.35
N PRO A 368 -1.56 24.28 27.03
CA PRO A 368 -2.50 23.75 26.04
C PRO A 368 -2.58 22.22 26.10
N LYS A 369 -3.80 21.67 25.96
CA LYS A 369 -4.05 20.23 25.80
C LYS A 369 -4.98 19.93 24.64
N ALA A 370 -5.90 20.85 24.35
CA ALA A 370 -6.80 20.72 23.22
C ALA A 370 -7.15 22.07 22.61
N ILE A 371 -7.64 22.03 21.36
CA ILE A 371 -8.23 23.19 20.68
C ILE A 371 -9.56 22.81 20.03
N ILE A 372 -10.46 23.78 19.92
CA ILE A 372 -11.65 23.70 19.06
C ILE A 372 -11.44 24.70 17.92
N VAL A 373 -11.49 24.23 16.67
CA VAL A 373 -11.17 25.02 15.48
C VAL A 373 -12.10 24.71 14.29
N PRO A 374 -12.33 25.68 13.38
CA PRO A 374 -13.18 25.51 12.22
C PRO A 374 -12.53 24.69 11.10
N HIS A 375 -13.36 24.18 10.19
CA HIS A 375 -12.95 23.39 9.02
C HIS A 375 -13.56 23.87 7.69
N ALA A 376 -14.21 25.03 7.66
CA ALA A 376 -14.51 25.70 6.40
C ALA A 376 -13.23 26.04 5.60
N GLY A 377 -13.41 26.47 4.34
CA GLY A 377 -12.29 26.87 3.49
C GLY A 377 -11.45 27.98 4.13
N TYR A 378 -10.12 27.92 3.95
CA TYR A 378 -9.14 28.79 4.61
C TYR A 378 -9.36 30.28 4.33
N ILE A 379 -9.98 30.62 3.20
CA ILE A 379 -10.35 32.01 2.89
C ILE A 379 -11.33 32.59 3.92
N TYR A 380 -12.22 31.75 4.47
CA TYR A 380 -13.23 32.12 5.45
C TYR A 380 -12.71 31.98 6.88
N SER A 381 -12.24 30.77 7.23
CA SER A 381 -12.02 30.38 8.63
C SER A 381 -10.54 30.13 8.98
N GLY A 382 -9.64 30.16 7.98
CA GLY A 382 -8.24 29.78 8.17
C GLY A 382 -7.48 30.66 9.16
N PHE A 383 -7.79 31.96 9.19
CA PHE A 383 -7.24 32.87 10.21
C PHE A 383 -7.65 32.44 11.62
N THR A 384 -8.94 32.17 11.82
CA THR A 384 -9.50 31.73 13.11
C THR A 384 -8.85 30.43 13.57
N ALA A 385 -8.81 29.39 12.72
CA ALA A 385 -8.15 28.13 13.07
C ALA A 385 -6.67 28.32 13.42
N ASN A 386 -5.95 29.11 12.63
CA ASN A 386 -4.51 29.34 12.78
C ASN A 386 -4.13 29.87 14.17
N LEU A 387 -4.97 30.69 14.81
CA LEU A 387 -4.66 31.29 16.12
C LEU A 387 -4.39 30.24 17.19
N ALA A 388 -5.30 29.26 17.33
CA ALA A 388 -5.17 28.17 18.28
C ALA A 388 -3.90 27.34 18.03
N TYR A 389 -3.60 26.97 16.78
CA TYR A 389 -2.38 26.23 16.45
C TYR A 389 -1.10 27.02 16.74
N ASN A 390 -1.07 28.31 16.38
CA ASN A 390 0.08 29.17 16.61
C ASN A 390 0.39 29.30 18.10
N ILE A 391 -0.64 29.46 18.93
CA ILE A 391 -0.54 29.57 20.39
C ILE A 391 -0.14 28.22 20.99
N ALA A 392 -0.83 27.14 20.61
CA ALA A 392 -0.62 25.81 21.18
C ALA A 392 0.76 25.20 20.86
N SER A 393 1.38 25.61 19.75
CA SER A 393 2.75 25.19 19.38
C SER A 393 3.84 25.94 20.12
N LYS A 394 3.52 26.94 20.95
CA LYS A 394 4.52 27.63 21.78
C LYS A 394 4.83 26.80 23.02
N ASN A 395 6.12 26.50 23.19
CA ASN A 395 6.70 25.86 24.39
C ASN A 395 6.34 24.38 24.62
N GLN A 396 5.69 23.71 23.67
CA GLN A 396 5.42 22.27 23.75
C GLN A 396 5.69 21.59 22.40
N GLU A 397 6.41 20.48 22.46
CA GLU A 397 6.53 19.54 21.36
C GLU A 397 5.70 18.30 21.69
N TYR A 398 4.64 18.08 20.94
CA TYR A 398 3.84 16.87 21.07
C TYR A 398 4.39 15.79 20.14
N LYS A 399 4.37 14.54 20.61
CA LYS A 399 4.66 13.40 19.76
C LYS A 399 3.49 13.09 18.84
N ARG A 400 2.26 13.31 19.32
CA ARG A 400 1.02 12.92 18.62
C ARG A 400 0.02 14.06 18.61
N VAL A 401 -0.65 14.25 17.47
CA VAL A 401 -1.84 15.10 17.36
C VAL A 401 -3.04 14.24 16.97
N VAL A 402 -4.04 14.18 17.84
CA VAL A 402 -5.31 13.49 17.57
C VAL A 402 -6.30 14.52 17.03
N VAL A 403 -6.85 14.27 15.83
CA VAL A 403 -7.85 15.14 15.20
C VAL A 403 -9.18 14.42 15.14
N ILE A 404 -10.20 15.02 15.74
CA ILE A 404 -11.54 14.45 15.82
C ILE A 404 -12.51 15.38 15.11
N GLY A 405 -13.22 14.87 14.09
CA GLY A 405 -14.18 15.63 13.31
C GLY A 405 -15.45 14.83 12.94
N PRO A 406 -16.55 15.51 12.61
CA PRO A 406 -17.77 14.87 12.13
C PRO A 406 -17.61 14.37 10.69
N SER A 407 -18.35 13.30 10.36
CA SER A 407 -18.57 12.88 8.98
C SER A 407 -19.66 13.72 8.32
N HIS A 408 -19.35 14.33 7.17
CA HIS A 408 -20.29 15.05 6.32
C HIS A 408 -20.75 14.23 5.12
N LYS A 409 -19.90 13.31 4.65
CA LYS A 409 -20.17 12.54 3.42
C LYS A 409 -20.96 11.26 3.67
N LEU A 410 -20.65 10.56 4.76
CA LEU A 410 -21.17 9.22 5.02
C LEU A 410 -21.86 9.14 6.37
N TYR A 411 -23.06 8.57 6.40
CA TYR A 411 -23.75 8.24 7.64
C TYR A 411 -23.34 6.84 8.13
N PHE A 412 -22.93 6.75 9.39
CA PHE A 412 -22.64 5.49 10.08
C PHE A 412 -22.82 5.66 11.60
N LYS A 413 -22.94 4.56 12.36
CA LYS A 413 -23.23 4.57 13.81
C LYS A 413 -22.02 4.17 14.67
N LYS A 414 -20.85 4.73 14.37
CA LYS A 414 -19.56 4.48 15.03
C LYS A 414 -18.63 5.69 14.87
N ALA A 415 -17.42 5.60 15.39
CA ALA A 415 -16.27 6.39 14.93
C ALA A 415 -15.33 5.51 14.07
N SER A 416 -14.64 6.13 13.13
CA SER A 416 -13.63 5.51 12.27
C SER A 416 -12.26 6.14 12.52
N VAL A 417 -11.23 5.32 12.72
CA VAL A 417 -9.83 5.77 12.91
C VAL A 417 -9.00 5.40 11.70
N CYS A 418 -8.24 6.35 11.16
CA CYS A 418 -7.47 6.13 9.95
C CYS A 418 -6.31 5.17 10.20
N LEU A 419 -6.21 4.10 9.39
CA LEU A 419 -5.09 3.14 9.44
C LEU A 419 -4.09 3.32 8.30
N LYS A 420 -4.20 4.37 7.47
CA LYS A 420 -3.22 4.63 6.41
C LYS A 420 -1.83 4.93 7.00
N HIS A 421 -0.76 4.77 6.23
CA HIS A 421 0.62 4.96 6.73
C HIS A 421 0.99 6.44 6.87
N LYS A 422 0.51 7.25 5.93
CA LYS A 422 0.81 8.68 5.82
C LYS A 422 -0.46 9.46 5.52
N TYR A 423 -0.50 10.68 6.04
CA TYR A 423 -1.48 11.70 5.71
C TYR A 423 -0.86 12.69 4.75
N GLU A 424 -1.40 12.80 3.53
CA GLU A 424 -0.89 13.70 2.51
C GLU A 424 -1.22 15.16 2.85
N THR A 425 -0.26 16.05 2.68
CA THR A 425 -0.51 17.50 2.70
C THR A 425 0.36 18.19 1.64
N PRO A 426 -0.01 19.39 1.15
CA PRO A 426 0.87 20.16 0.27
C PRO A 426 2.20 20.59 0.91
N LEU A 427 2.31 20.55 2.25
CA LEU A 427 3.54 20.85 2.98
C LEU A 427 4.46 19.62 3.15
N GLY A 428 4.03 18.45 2.66
CA GLY A 428 4.67 17.16 2.85
C GLY A 428 3.86 16.25 3.76
N ASP A 429 4.15 14.95 3.70
CA ASP A 429 3.38 13.95 4.46
C ASP A 429 3.58 14.06 5.97
N ILE A 430 2.53 13.68 6.72
CA ILE A 430 2.57 13.40 8.16
C ILE A 430 2.48 11.89 8.35
N ASN A 431 3.26 11.30 9.27
CA ASN A 431 3.09 9.89 9.62
C ASN A 431 1.82 9.72 10.46
N ILE A 432 1.05 8.67 10.20
CA ILE A 432 -0.07 8.30 11.06
C ILE A 432 0.46 7.39 12.18
N ASP A 433 0.09 7.66 13.43
CA ASP A 433 0.45 6.79 14.57
C ASP A 433 -0.42 5.53 14.55
N LEU A 434 0.04 4.53 13.81
CA LEU A 434 -0.66 3.25 13.62
C LEU A 434 -0.78 2.45 14.92
N ASP A 435 0.21 2.54 15.81
CA ASP A 435 0.19 1.80 17.06
C ASP A 435 -0.90 2.34 17.97
N TYR A 436 -1.05 3.67 18.05
CA TYR A 436 -2.13 4.31 18.77
C TYR A 436 -3.48 4.03 18.12
N ALA A 437 -3.59 4.19 16.80
CA ALA A 437 -4.83 3.94 16.06
C ALA A 437 -5.36 2.50 16.26
N ASN A 438 -4.47 1.49 16.17
CA ASN A 438 -4.84 0.10 16.43
C ASN A 438 -5.25 -0.15 17.88
N LYS A 439 -4.63 0.53 18.86
CA LYS A 439 -5.04 0.46 20.27
C LYS A 439 -6.45 1.00 20.46
N LEU A 440 -6.82 2.10 19.78
CA LEU A 440 -8.16 2.67 19.86
C LEU A 440 -9.22 1.68 19.36
N ILE A 441 -9.04 1.10 18.17
CA ILE A 441 -9.97 0.12 17.59
C ILE A 441 -10.13 -1.10 18.51
N LYS A 442 -9.03 -1.54 19.14
CA LYS A 442 -9.07 -2.68 20.07
C LYS A 442 -9.81 -2.37 21.37
N ASN A 443 -9.62 -1.17 21.92
CA ASN A 443 -10.11 -0.83 23.26
C ASN A 443 -11.55 -0.30 23.26
N TYR A 444 -12.00 0.29 22.15
CA TYR A 444 -13.31 0.95 22.06
C TYR A 444 -14.21 0.24 21.06
N LYS A 445 -15.30 -0.39 21.54
CA LYS A 445 -16.26 -1.11 20.68
C LYS A 445 -17.00 -0.21 19.68
N TRP A 446 -17.13 1.07 20.01
CA TRP A 446 -17.73 2.10 19.16
C TRP A 446 -16.77 2.63 18.09
N CYS A 447 -15.51 2.18 18.08
CA CYS A 447 -14.46 2.60 17.15
C CYS A 447 -14.14 1.46 16.15
N ASP A 448 -13.92 1.79 14.89
CA ASP A 448 -13.60 0.84 13.81
C ASP A 448 -12.65 1.48 12.78
N TYR A 449 -12.31 0.77 11.71
CA TYR A 449 -11.72 1.35 10.50
C TYR A 449 -12.69 1.17 9.32
N ILE A 450 -13.22 2.27 8.82
CA ILE A 450 -14.10 2.35 7.65
C ILE A 450 -13.38 3.19 6.59
N GLN A 451 -12.80 2.52 5.60
CA GLN A 451 -11.90 3.15 4.64
C GLN A 451 -12.51 4.36 3.92
N GLU A 452 -13.77 4.25 3.51
CA GLU A 452 -14.51 5.24 2.72
C GLU A 452 -14.77 6.54 3.49
N VAL A 453 -14.72 6.49 4.83
CA VAL A 453 -14.92 7.67 5.69
C VAL A 453 -13.70 8.60 5.66
N HIS A 454 -12.50 8.08 5.35
CA HIS A 454 -11.25 8.84 5.41
C HIS A 454 -10.99 9.73 4.18
N GLU A 455 -12.04 10.06 3.44
CA GLU A 455 -12.12 11.16 2.46
C GLU A 455 -12.89 12.38 3.04
N GLU A 456 -12.87 12.54 4.35
CA GLU A 456 -13.58 13.60 5.09
C GLU A 456 -12.74 14.90 5.18
N HIS A 457 -13.39 16.04 4.95
CA HIS A 457 -12.73 17.35 4.95
C HIS A 457 -12.63 17.98 6.35
N SER A 458 -13.54 17.61 7.26
CA SER A 458 -13.56 18.16 8.62
C SER A 458 -12.24 17.95 9.36
N THR A 459 -11.60 16.79 9.15
CA THR A 459 -10.28 16.46 9.68
C THR A 459 -9.14 16.90 8.74
N GLU A 460 -9.34 16.83 7.42
CA GLU A 460 -8.29 17.18 6.43
C GLU A 460 -7.79 18.61 6.53
N THR A 461 -8.71 19.56 6.68
CA THR A 461 -8.40 21.00 6.72
C THR A 461 -7.49 21.36 7.89
N GLN A 462 -7.37 20.48 8.87
CA GLN A 462 -6.48 20.62 10.02
C GLN A 462 -5.04 20.18 9.71
N ALA A 463 -4.86 19.25 8.75
CA ALA A 463 -3.56 18.62 8.47
C ALA A 463 -2.46 19.61 8.02
N PRO A 464 -2.71 20.63 7.17
CA PRO A 464 -1.67 21.61 6.84
C PRO A 464 -1.19 22.42 8.05
N PHE A 465 -2.10 22.78 8.97
CA PHE A 465 -1.70 23.46 10.21
C PHE A 465 -0.87 22.55 11.11
N ILE A 466 -1.26 21.28 11.25
CA ILE A 466 -0.51 20.28 12.03
C ILE A 466 0.89 20.10 11.44
N LYS A 467 1.01 19.94 10.11
CA LYS A 467 2.32 19.80 9.48
C LYS A 467 3.21 21.03 9.68
N HIS A 468 2.62 22.22 9.71
CA HIS A 468 3.35 23.48 9.90
C HIS A 468 3.80 23.68 11.35
N TYR A 469 2.88 23.54 12.30
CA TYR A 469 3.10 23.90 13.71
C TYR A 469 3.63 22.74 14.56
N PHE A 470 3.35 21.51 14.17
CA PHE A 470 3.70 20.27 14.89
C PHE A 470 4.48 19.33 13.96
N SER A 471 5.52 19.86 13.31
CA SER A 471 6.18 19.21 12.17
C SER A 471 6.80 17.83 12.43
N ASN A 472 7.12 17.53 13.70
CA ASN A 472 7.68 16.26 14.16
C ASN A 472 6.62 15.28 14.70
N SER A 473 5.36 15.71 14.80
CA SER A 473 4.30 14.90 15.38
C SER A 473 3.72 13.91 14.36
N GLU A 474 3.25 12.78 14.88
CA GLU A 474 2.38 11.85 14.17
C GLU A 474 0.92 12.31 14.31
N ILE A 475 0.07 11.94 13.35
CA ILE A 475 -1.37 12.27 13.36
C ILE A 475 -2.22 11.03 13.62
N VAL A 476 -3.30 11.18 14.38
CA VAL A 476 -4.37 10.19 14.49
C VAL A 476 -5.68 10.87 14.08
N GLU A 477 -6.23 10.46 12.94
CA GLU A 477 -7.51 10.97 12.45
C GLU A 477 -8.64 10.09 12.94
N ILE A 478 -9.63 10.71 13.61
CA ILE A 478 -10.87 10.09 14.06
C ILE A 478 -12.03 10.84 13.42
N VAL A 479 -12.82 10.15 12.60
CA VAL A 479 -14.04 10.70 12.02
C VAL A 479 -15.23 10.00 12.66
N TYR A 480 -16.15 10.75 13.26
CA TYR A 480 -17.32 10.16 13.89
C TYR A 480 -18.59 10.35 13.07
N GLY A 481 -19.43 9.32 13.06
CA GLY A 481 -20.83 9.40 12.63
C GLY A 481 -21.74 9.63 13.84
N LYS A 482 -22.79 8.83 14.00
CA LYS A 482 -23.65 8.88 15.19
C LYS A 482 -23.06 8.04 16.32
N ILE A 483 -22.54 8.69 17.35
CA ILE A 483 -22.06 8.09 18.61
C ILE A 483 -22.58 8.89 19.82
N ASP A 484 -22.47 8.33 21.02
CA ASP A 484 -22.71 9.09 22.25
C ASP A 484 -21.46 9.95 22.58
N PHE A 485 -21.65 11.24 22.85
CA PHE A 485 -20.55 12.12 23.27
C PHE A 485 -19.93 11.68 24.61
N ASN A 486 -20.65 10.90 25.42
CA ASN A 486 -20.12 10.31 26.65
C ASN A 486 -18.98 9.33 26.36
N GLU A 487 -19.14 8.47 25.35
CA GLU A 487 -18.11 7.51 24.91
C GLU A 487 -16.87 8.24 24.40
N LEU A 488 -17.07 9.28 23.59
CA LEU A 488 -15.97 10.10 23.09
C LEU A 488 -15.28 10.89 24.21
N SER A 489 -16.03 11.34 25.21
CA SER A 489 -15.48 12.08 26.36
C SER A 489 -14.53 11.23 27.20
N GLU A 490 -14.76 9.92 27.30
CA GLU A 490 -13.84 8.99 27.98
C GLU A 490 -12.49 8.91 27.26
N LEU A 491 -12.49 8.85 25.93
CA LEU A 491 -11.27 8.90 25.14
C LEU A 491 -10.57 10.26 25.29
N ILE A 492 -11.31 11.37 25.18
CA ILE A 492 -10.72 12.71 25.34
C ILE A 492 -10.07 12.88 26.70
N GLN A 493 -10.69 12.37 27.77
CA GLN A 493 -10.10 12.39 29.12
C GLN A 493 -8.77 11.65 29.19
N GLN A 494 -8.60 10.53 28.47
CA GLN A 494 -7.32 9.83 28.38
C GLN A 494 -6.30 10.63 27.57
N ILE A 495 -6.72 11.18 26.42
CA ILE A 495 -5.84 11.97 25.54
C ILE A 495 -5.24 13.18 26.28
N VAL A 496 -6.04 13.91 27.07
CA VAL A 496 -5.54 15.10 27.78
C VAL A 496 -4.63 14.77 28.97
N ASP A 497 -4.69 13.53 29.49
CA ASP A 497 -3.74 13.05 30.51
C ASP A 497 -2.38 12.65 29.89
N GLU A 498 -2.35 12.33 28.60
CA GLU A 498 -1.12 11.97 27.89
C GLU A 498 -0.28 13.22 27.62
N LYS A 499 0.87 13.31 28.29
CA LYS A 499 1.75 14.49 28.21
C LYS A 499 2.22 14.83 26.79
N ASP A 500 2.42 13.82 25.94
CA ASP A 500 2.96 13.95 24.58
C ASP A 500 1.88 13.94 23.49
N THR A 501 0.59 14.01 23.86
CA THR A 501 -0.52 14.03 22.91
C THR A 501 -1.29 15.35 22.97
N PHE A 502 -1.62 15.90 21.80
CA PHE A 502 -2.45 17.09 21.65
C PHE A 502 -3.75 16.78 20.92
N LEU A 503 -4.85 17.39 21.33
CA LEU A 503 -6.17 17.14 20.76
C LEU A 503 -6.68 18.32 19.91
N VAL A 504 -7.23 18.01 18.74
CA VAL A 504 -7.95 18.95 17.89
C VAL A 504 -9.39 18.47 17.74
N ILE A 505 -10.35 19.27 18.19
CA ILE A 505 -11.77 19.10 17.88
C ILE A 505 -12.12 20.04 16.72
N SER A 506 -12.58 19.45 15.62
CA SER A 506 -12.88 20.18 14.40
C SER A 506 -14.38 20.45 14.26
N THR A 507 -14.78 21.72 14.20
CA THR A 507 -16.19 22.13 14.06
C THR A 507 -16.35 23.56 13.54
N ASP A 508 -17.29 23.74 12.62
CA ASP A 508 -17.95 25.03 12.37
C ASP A 508 -19.20 25.15 13.28
N LEU A 509 -19.71 26.37 13.49
CA LEU A 509 -20.86 26.65 14.36
C LEU A 509 -22.18 26.66 13.57
N SER A 510 -23.03 27.70 13.70
CA SER A 510 -24.30 27.80 12.96
C SER A 510 -24.10 27.86 11.44
N HIS A 511 -25.10 27.40 10.68
CA HIS A 511 -25.04 27.30 9.21
C HIS A 511 -26.27 27.94 8.54
N PHE A 512 -26.01 28.86 7.60
CA PHE A 512 -26.99 29.41 6.66
C PHE A 512 -28.14 30.24 7.27
N TYR A 513 -27.93 30.78 8.47
CA TYR A 513 -28.80 31.80 9.07
C TYR A 513 -28.39 33.20 8.66
N ASN A 514 -29.27 34.19 8.85
CA ASN A 514 -28.82 35.58 8.77
C ASN A 514 -27.86 35.90 9.91
N LEU A 515 -27.05 36.95 9.75
CA LEU A 515 -25.98 37.29 10.68
C LEU A 515 -26.46 37.46 12.13
N LYS A 516 -27.64 38.05 12.34
CA LYS A 516 -28.17 38.28 13.70
C LYS A 516 -28.55 36.97 14.38
N GLU A 517 -29.21 36.08 13.66
CA GLU A 517 -29.60 34.75 14.14
C GLU A 517 -28.36 33.87 14.41
N ALA A 518 -27.43 33.84 13.46
CA ALA A 518 -26.16 33.11 13.60
C ALA A 518 -25.39 33.56 14.86
N ASN A 519 -25.22 34.88 15.05
CA ASN A 519 -24.59 35.42 16.25
C ASN A 519 -25.30 34.99 17.54
N SER A 520 -26.64 34.92 17.54
CA SER A 520 -27.40 34.47 18.71
C SER A 520 -27.14 33.00 19.02
N ILE A 521 -27.24 32.13 18.01
CA ILE A 521 -27.04 30.68 18.13
C ILE A 521 -25.60 30.36 18.54
N ASP A 522 -24.63 31.01 17.89
CA ASP A 522 -23.20 30.81 18.16
C ASP A 522 -22.83 31.24 19.58
N ASN A 523 -23.38 32.35 20.06
CA ASN A 523 -23.16 32.81 21.44
C ASN A 523 -23.66 31.80 22.47
N ILE A 524 -24.73 31.05 22.20
CA ILE A 524 -25.18 29.98 23.10
C ILE A 524 -24.11 28.88 23.16
N CYS A 525 -23.58 28.47 22.01
CA CYS A 525 -22.51 27.47 21.90
C CYS A 525 -21.22 27.93 22.62
N LEU A 526 -20.75 29.15 22.35
CA LEU A 526 -19.56 29.72 22.98
C LEU A 526 -19.71 29.84 24.51
N ASN A 527 -20.88 30.28 24.99
CA ASN A 527 -21.16 30.35 26.42
C ASN A 527 -21.18 28.96 27.07
N ALA A 528 -21.73 27.94 26.40
CA ALA A 528 -21.70 26.56 26.88
C ALA A 528 -20.27 26.05 27.04
N ILE A 529 -19.38 26.37 26.09
CA ILE A 529 -17.97 26.01 26.12
C ILE A 529 -17.24 26.71 27.26
N VAL A 530 -17.31 28.05 27.35
CA VAL A 530 -16.55 28.84 28.34
C VAL A 530 -17.05 28.57 29.76
N LYS A 531 -18.37 28.52 29.96
CA LYS A 531 -18.97 28.26 31.29
C LYS A 531 -18.91 26.79 31.68
N LYS A 532 -18.44 25.92 30.78
CA LYS A 532 -18.39 24.46 30.97
C LYS A 532 -19.76 23.90 31.39
N ASP A 533 -20.83 24.35 30.74
CA ASP A 533 -22.22 24.00 31.06
C ASP A 533 -22.86 23.25 29.89
N LEU A 534 -23.01 21.93 30.04
CA LEU A 534 -23.58 21.05 29.02
C LEU A 534 -25.06 21.34 28.73
N SER A 535 -25.82 21.90 29.69
CA SER A 535 -27.24 22.18 29.54
C SER A 535 -27.52 23.35 28.59
N LEU A 536 -26.54 24.25 28.40
CA LEU A 536 -26.67 25.38 27.49
C LEU A 536 -26.73 24.94 26.03
N PHE A 537 -26.11 23.81 25.67
CA PHE A 537 -26.19 23.31 24.29
C PHE A 537 -27.62 22.95 23.88
N ASP A 538 -28.46 22.52 24.82
CA ASP A 538 -29.84 22.11 24.53
C ASP A 538 -30.79 23.32 24.39
N LYS A 539 -30.27 24.55 24.55
CA LYS A 539 -31.00 25.81 24.33
C LYS A 539 -30.92 26.32 22.89
N GLY A 540 -30.67 25.43 21.92
CA GLY A 540 -30.61 25.76 20.50
C GLY A 540 -29.21 26.09 19.98
N ALA A 541 -28.14 25.58 20.61
CA ALA A 541 -26.80 25.70 20.06
C ALA A 541 -26.64 24.80 18.83
N GLU A 542 -25.93 25.30 17.82
CA GLU A 542 -25.63 24.53 16.60
C GLU A 542 -24.13 24.50 16.32
N ALA A 543 -23.66 23.32 15.90
CA ALA A 543 -22.31 23.07 15.44
C ALA A 543 -22.30 21.75 14.66
N CYS A 544 -21.66 21.68 13.49
CA CYS A 544 -21.55 20.42 12.75
C CYS A 544 -20.78 19.37 13.56
N GLY A 545 -19.83 19.82 14.40
CA GLY A 545 -19.02 19.02 15.30
C GLY A 545 -19.56 18.91 16.74
N MET A 546 -20.87 19.09 16.97
CA MET A 546 -21.46 19.20 18.33
C MET A 546 -21.10 18.05 19.28
N ILE A 547 -21.02 16.81 18.78
CA ILE A 547 -20.64 15.64 19.60
C ILE A 547 -19.21 15.82 20.16
N GLY A 548 -18.25 16.19 19.31
CA GLY A 548 -16.87 16.45 19.73
C GLY A 548 -16.76 17.61 20.72
N VAL A 549 -17.53 18.69 20.50
CA VAL A 549 -17.59 19.85 21.40
C VAL A 549 -18.14 19.45 22.77
N LYS A 550 -19.30 18.79 22.83
CA LYS A 550 -19.90 18.32 24.09
C LYS A 550 -18.96 17.36 24.83
N ALA A 551 -18.30 16.46 24.10
CA ALA A 551 -17.35 15.50 24.67
C ALA A 551 -16.14 16.19 25.32
N LEU A 552 -15.56 17.21 24.65
CA LEU A 552 -14.45 18.00 25.18
C LEU A 552 -14.88 18.85 26.37
N VAL A 553 -16.04 19.53 26.32
CA VAL A 553 -16.55 20.30 27.47
C VAL A 553 -16.75 19.40 28.69
N LYS A 554 -17.34 18.22 28.51
CA LYS A 554 -17.47 17.23 29.60
C LYS A 554 -16.11 16.80 30.15
N ALA A 555 -15.13 16.58 29.28
CA ALA A 555 -13.77 16.24 29.70
C ALA A 555 -13.11 17.40 30.46
N SER A 556 -13.28 18.65 30.03
CA SER A 556 -12.78 19.83 30.74
C SER A 556 -13.34 19.93 32.15
N ILE A 557 -14.63 19.64 32.36
CA ILE A 557 -15.22 19.59 33.72
C ILE A 557 -14.55 18.49 34.55
N LYS A 558 -14.41 17.28 33.99
CA LYS A 558 -13.85 16.13 34.72
C LYS A 558 -12.36 16.27 35.04
N LYS A 559 -11.61 16.96 34.18
CA LYS A 559 -10.16 17.15 34.27
C LYS A 559 -9.75 18.52 34.79
N SER A 560 -10.71 19.35 35.18
CA SER A 560 -10.48 20.72 35.66
C SER A 560 -9.67 21.57 34.66
N LEU A 561 -9.95 21.42 33.36
CA LEU A 561 -9.38 22.25 32.31
C LEU A 561 -10.16 23.56 32.19
N GLU A 562 -9.48 24.62 31.78
CA GLU A 562 -10.09 25.89 31.40
C GLU A 562 -10.27 25.99 29.89
N ASN A 563 -11.34 26.68 29.48
CA ASN A 563 -11.73 26.85 28.08
C ASN A 563 -11.73 28.35 27.75
N GLU A 564 -10.81 28.81 26.91
CA GLU A 564 -10.69 30.22 26.51
C GLU A 564 -11.02 30.41 25.02
N VAL A 565 -12.02 31.24 24.72
CA VAL A 565 -12.31 31.65 23.33
C VAL A 565 -11.28 32.69 22.90
N LEU A 566 -10.47 32.34 21.90
CA LEU A 566 -9.43 33.20 21.35
C LEU A 566 -9.97 34.13 20.28
N HIS A 567 -10.91 33.65 19.47
CA HIS A 567 -11.48 34.39 18.35
C HIS A 567 -12.84 33.82 17.93
N TYR A 568 -13.72 34.71 17.48
CA TYR A 568 -14.99 34.38 16.85
C TYR A 568 -15.19 35.28 15.64
N CYS A 569 -15.67 34.72 14.54
CA CYS A 569 -16.10 35.47 13.36
C CYS A 569 -17.14 34.66 12.58
N THR A 570 -17.68 35.25 11.51
CA THR A 570 -18.60 34.56 10.60
C THR A 570 -18.12 34.69 9.16
N SER A 571 -18.73 33.98 8.21
CA SER A 571 -18.42 34.16 6.79
C SER A 571 -18.67 35.59 6.29
N TYR A 572 -19.57 36.35 6.94
CA TYR A 572 -19.83 37.76 6.65
C TYR A 572 -18.55 38.60 6.69
N ASP A 573 -17.62 38.30 7.59
CA ASP A 573 -16.35 39.03 7.70
C ASP A 573 -15.56 39.04 6.39
N ARG A 574 -15.78 38.03 5.55
CA ARG A 574 -15.19 37.91 4.20
C ARG A 574 -16.15 38.26 3.07
N THR A 575 -17.39 37.76 3.11
CA THR A 575 -18.33 37.90 1.98
C THR A 575 -19.07 39.22 1.98
N LYS A 576 -19.24 39.85 3.15
CA LYS A 576 -20.16 40.97 3.39
C LYS A 576 -21.63 40.67 3.06
N ASP A 577 -21.98 39.39 2.96
CA ASP A 577 -23.35 38.89 2.83
C ASP A 577 -23.85 38.46 4.20
N ASP A 578 -24.88 39.13 4.71
CA ASP A 578 -25.48 38.90 6.02
C ASP A 578 -26.71 38.00 5.97
N SER A 579 -27.13 37.54 4.78
CA SER A 579 -28.36 36.75 4.60
C SER A 579 -28.19 35.28 4.96
N LYS A 580 -26.99 34.72 4.71
CA LYS A 580 -26.64 33.32 4.99
C LYS A 580 -25.18 33.21 5.37
N VAL A 581 -24.92 33.12 6.68
CA VAL A 581 -23.56 33.04 7.22
C VAL A 581 -23.26 31.71 7.87
N VAL A 582 -21.97 31.42 8.05
CA VAL A 582 -21.48 30.30 8.85
C VAL A 582 -20.59 30.86 9.96
N GLY A 583 -20.76 30.39 11.20
CA GLY A 583 -19.99 30.81 12.36
C GLY A 583 -18.70 30.02 12.57
N TYR A 584 -17.63 30.70 13.00
CA TYR A 584 -16.31 30.11 13.24
C TYR A 584 -15.73 30.57 14.57
N ALA A 585 -15.20 29.63 15.35
CA ALA A 585 -14.56 29.94 16.62
C ALA A 585 -13.25 29.20 16.82
N SER A 586 -12.31 29.86 17.50
CA SER A 586 -11.06 29.27 17.96
C SER A 586 -11.07 29.25 19.48
N VAL A 587 -10.98 28.06 20.07
CA VAL A 587 -10.95 27.87 21.52
C VAL A 587 -9.68 27.14 21.91
N LEU A 588 -9.01 27.64 22.95
CA LEU A 588 -7.89 26.97 23.61
C LEU A 588 -8.39 26.29 24.88
N VAL A 589 -7.99 25.04 25.09
CA VAL A 589 -8.32 24.26 26.29
C VAL A 589 -7.04 23.75 26.93
N GLY A 590 -6.90 23.96 28.25
CA GLY A 590 -5.66 23.64 28.94
C GLY A 590 -5.74 23.78 30.46
N TYR A 591 -4.65 23.44 31.14
CA TYR A 591 -4.49 23.69 32.59
C TYR A 591 -4.07 25.15 32.82
N ASN A 592 -4.48 25.76 33.93
CA ASN A 592 -3.89 27.04 34.33
C ASN A 592 -2.39 26.86 34.59
N ASN A 593 -1.58 27.74 34.01
CA ASN A 593 -0.12 27.78 34.23
C ASN A 593 0.26 28.23 35.65
#